data_AF-A0AAW0BA38-F1
#
_entry.id   AF-A0AAW0BA38-F1
#
_cell.length_a   1.000
_cell.length_b   1.000
_cell.length_c   1.000
_cell.angle_alpha   90.00
_cell.angle_beta   90.00
_cell.angle_gamma   90.00
#
_symmetry.space_group_name_H-M   'P 1'
#
loop_
_entity.id
_entity.type
_entity.pdbx_description
1 polymer ?
#
loop_
_entity_poly.entity_id
_entity_poly.type
_entity_poly.pdbx_seq_one_letter_code
_entity_poly.pdbx_strand_id
1 'polypeptide(L)'
;MAKSTVITLADWYHDKAKTITFGTPDSTLINGLGRWSEGNQTDLSVVNVTQGTRYRIRLVNTACDSAFTFSIDNHTMTVIETDAVENEPIEVDSLVIYAGQRYSLVLNANQTVGNYWIRADPNSGTEGFTNGINSAILRYTGADDAEPPTLDITNTNQLNESDLVPLDNQAAPGDPVVGGVDVAMFLDYAFTSDAVFTVNGVEYVPPTVPVLLQILSGAQSADSLLPSGSVISVPRNATVELSMTGGLLGLEHPMHLHGHTFSVVRAAGASDYNFVNPIRRDVVSAGDSTDNVTIRFTTDNPGPWIFHCHIDWHLENGFAVVFAESTDEWNSTIIPTDQWDNLCPTYDSLSSDDL
;
A
#
# COMPACT_ATOMS: atom_id res chain seq x y z
N MET A 1 1.44 17.35 26.48
CA MET A 1 2.05 16.57 25.39
C MET A 1 1.07 16.55 24.23
N ALA A 2 1.46 16.97 23.03
CA ALA A 2 0.59 16.88 21.86
C ALA A 2 0.28 15.39 21.64
N LYS A 3 -0.98 15.00 21.79
CA LYS A 3 -1.40 13.61 21.55
C LYS A 3 -1.31 13.36 20.04
N SER A 4 -0.56 12.33 19.64
CA SER A 4 -0.41 11.95 18.23
C SER A 4 -1.77 11.61 17.63
N THR A 5 -2.02 12.03 16.40
CA THR A 5 -3.21 11.66 15.61
C THR A 5 -2.91 10.59 14.56
N VAL A 6 -1.72 9.98 14.61
CA VAL A 6 -1.37 8.86 13.75
C VAL A 6 -2.04 7.59 14.29
N ILE A 7 -2.62 6.82 13.38
CA ILE A 7 -3.12 5.46 13.63
C ILE A 7 -2.39 4.54 12.66
N THR A 8 -1.55 3.64 13.18
CA THR A 8 -0.94 2.57 12.40
C THR A 8 -1.76 1.29 12.55
N LEU A 9 -1.98 0.59 11.45
CA LEU A 9 -2.51 -0.77 11.42
C LEU A 9 -1.37 -1.70 11.00
N ALA A 10 -1.18 -2.79 11.74
CA ALA A 10 -0.19 -3.80 11.42
C ALA A 10 -0.79 -5.18 11.65
N ASP A 11 -0.40 -6.13 10.83
CA ASP A 11 -0.54 -7.54 11.10
C ASP A 11 0.65 -8.02 11.94
N TRP A 12 0.41 -9.00 12.81
CA TRP A 12 1.43 -9.49 13.73
C TRP A 12 1.46 -11.01 13.75
N TYR A 13 2.68 -11.53 13.71
CA TYR A 13 2.96 -12.96 13.65
C TYR A 13 3.76 -13.36 14.90
N HIS A 14 3.37 -14.46 15.53
CA HIS A 14 4.13 -15.07 16.61
C HIS A 14 5.39 -15.76 16.11
N ASP A 15 5.28 -16.39 14.93
CA ASP A 15 6.41 -17.00 14.24
C ASP A 15 7.26 -15.95 13.51
N LYS A 16 8.56 -16.25 13.37
CA LYS A 16 9.48 -15.36 12.65
C LYS A 16 9.23 -15.47 11.16
N ALA A 17 9.41 -14.36 10.43
CA ALA A 17 9.19 -14.34 8.99
C ALA A 17 9.99 -15.41 8.23
N LYS A 18 11.29 -15.57 8.51
CA LYS A 18 12.13 -16.60 7.87
C LYS A 18 11.72 -18.06 8.18
N THR A 19 10.76 -18.30 9.07
CA THR A 19 10.27 -19.65 9.40
C THR A 19 8.94 -20.00 8.75
N ILE A 20 8.33 -19.07 8.01
CA ILE A 20 7.04 -19.24 7.33
C ILE A 20 7.14 -18.77 5.87
N THR A 21 6.37 -19.36 4.95
CA THR A 21 6.42 -18.99 3.52
C THR A 21 5.30 -18.01 3.16
N PHE A 22 4.05 -18.37 3.47
CA PHE A 22 2.88 -17.50 3.38
C PHE A 22 2.25 -17.46 4.78
N GLY A 23 2.55 -16.40 5.53
CA GLY A 23 2.10 -16.27 6.91
C GLY A 23 0.63 -15.91 7.00
N THR A 24 -0.08 -16.47 7.98
CA THR A 24 -1.38 -15.95 8.44
C THR A 24 -1.17 -15.20 9.74
N PRO A 25 -1.65 -13.95 9.87
CA PRO A 25 -1.38 -13.17 11.06
C PRO A 25 -2.19 -13.65 12.26
N ASP A 26 -1.54 -13.63 13.42
CA ASP A 26 -2.14 -13.97 14.70
C ASP A 26 -2.98 -12.82 15.25
N SER A 27 -2.61 -11.58 14.98
CA SER A 27 -3.28 -10.40 15.56
C SER A 27 -3.17 -9.17 14.68
N THR A 28 -4.22 -8.35 14.71
CA THR A 28 -4.16 -6.96 14.27
C THR A 28 -3.67 -6.09 15.42
N LEU A 29 -2.66 -5.26 15.15
CA LEU A 29 -2.18 -4.24 16.06
C LEU A 29 -2.61 -2.86 15.56
N ILE A 30 -3.30 -2.10 16.42
CA ILE A 30 -3.59 -0.69 16.19
C ILE A 30 -2.67 0.11 17.09
N ASN A 31 -1.81 0.96 16.53
CA ASN A 31 -0.76 1.69 17.28
C ASN A 31 0.12 0.79 18.16
N GLY A 32 0.42 -0.43 17.69
CA GLY A 32 1.34 -1.37 18.33
C GLY A 32 0.75 -2.22 19.46
N LEU A 33 -0.56 -2.12 19.72
CA LEU A 33 -1.27 -2.97 20.69
C LEU A 33 -2.46 -3.65 20.02
N GLY A 34 -2.77 -4.85 20.48
CA GLY A 34 -3.87 -5.67 19.98
C GLY A 34 -3.99 -6.95 20.79
N ARG A 35 -5.06 -7.70 20.52
CA ARG A 35 -5.37 -8.98 21.17
C ARG A 35 -5.33 -10.10 20.14
N TRP A 36 -4.88 -11.26 20.59
CA TRP A 36 -4.97 -12.53 19.88
C TRP A 36 -6.21 -13.30 20.34
N SER A 37 -6.89 -13.96 19.41
CA SER A 37 -8.15 -14.68 19.66
C SER A 37 -8.03 -15.84 20.66
N GLU A 38 -6.87 -16.49 20.73
CA GLU A 38 -6.60 -17.58 21.69
C GLU A 38 -5.75 -17.12 22.90
N GLY A 39 -5.44 -15.82 22.96
CA GLY A 39 -4.59 -15.23 23.99
C GLY A 39 -5.35 -14.72 25.21
N ASN A 40 -4.59 -14.26 26.20
CA ASN A 40 -5.14 -13.47 27.30
C ASN A 40 -5.54 -12.06 26.79
N GLN A 41 -6.47 -11.41 27.49
CA GLN A 41 -6.82 -10.01 27.20
C GLN A 41 -5.64 -9.09 27.55
N THR A 42 -4.93 -8.64 26.52
CA THR A 42 -3.89 -7.60 26.58
C THR A 42 -4.51 -6.20 26.55
N ASP A 43 -3.69 -5.21 26.89
CA ASP A 43 -4.06 -3.79 26.77
C ASP A 43 -4.36 -3.41 25.32
N LEU A 44 -5.30 -2.47 25.15
CA LEU A 44 -5.66 -1.91 23.85
C LEU A 44 -5.16 -0.48 23.73
N SER A 45 -4.83 -0.07 22.51
CA SER A 45 -4.49 1.32 22.22
C SER A 45 -5.66 2.27 22.50
N VAL A 46 -5.34 3.45 23.04
CA VAL A 46 -6.34 4.49 23.35
C VAL A 46 -6.03 5.78 22.59
N VAL A 47 -6.89 6.13 21.63
CA VAL A 47 -6.87 7.43 20.94
C VAL A 47 -7.78 8.39 21.68
N ASN A 48 -7.22 9.47 22.21
CA ASN A 48 -7.98 10.39 23.05
C ASN A 48 -8.46 11.61 22.25
N VAL A 49 -9.72 11.98 22.43
CA VAL A 49 -10.33 13.15 21.79
C VAL A 49 -11.03 14.06 22.80
N THR A 50 -11.30 15.29 22.42
CA THR A 50 -12.05 16.29 23.19
C THR A 50 -13.30 16.64 22.40
N GLN A 51 -14.46 16.56 23.06
CA GLN A 51 -15.74 16.84 22.43
C GLN A 51 -15.73 18.23 21.75
N GLY A 52 -16.30 18.31 20.54
CA GLY A 52 -16.34 19.51 19.72
C GLY A 52 -15.05 19.84 18.96
N THR A 53 -14.00 19.04 19.11
CA THR A 53 -12.74 19.21 18.37
C THR A 53 -12.72 18.33 17.11
N ARG A 54 -12.08 18.84 16.05
CA ARG A 54 -11.80 18.06 14.83
C ARG A 54 -10.34 17.62 14.81
N TYR A 55 -10.10 16.39 14.40
CA TYR A 55 -8.78 15.77 14.34
C TYR A 55 -8.47 15.31 12.93
N ARG A 56 -7.28 15.65 12.41
CA ARG A 56 -6.73 15.01 11.22
C ARG A 56 -6.02 13.72 11.67
N ILE A 57 -6.74 12.62 11.61
CA ILE A 57 -6.18 11.27 11.80
C ILE A 57 -5.34 10.94 10.57
N ARG A 58 -4.16 10.38 10.79
CA ARG A 58 -3.28 9.87 9.72
C ARG A 58 -3.24 8.36 9.84
N LEU A 59 -4.08 7.70 9.04
CA LEU A 59 -4.19 6.24 9.01
C LEU A 59 -3.10 5.69 8.09
N VAL A 60 -2.33 4.72 8.57
CA VAL A 60 -1.22 4.10 7.84
C VAL A 60 -1.34 2.59 8.00
N ASN A 61 -1.45 1.86 6.89
CA ASN A 61 -1.35 0.41 6.93
C ASN A 61 0.12 0.00 6.74
N THR A 62 0.73 -0.50 7.81
CA THR A 62 2.11 -1.01 7.86
C THR A 62 2.16 -2.54 7.88
N ALA A 63 1.07 -3.21 7.50
CA ALA A 63 1.01 -4.66 7.42
C ALA A 63 1.92 -5.22 6.33
N CYS A 64 2.40 -6.44 6.55
CA CYS A 64 3.09 -7.26 5.55
C CYS A 64 2.12 -7.93 4.57
N ASP A 65 0.85 -8.13 4.95
CA ASP A 65 -0.15 -8.81 4.12
C ASP A 65 -1.52 -8.12 4.21
N SER A 66 -2.10 -8.05 5.41
CA SER A 66 -3.53 -7.78 5.56
C SER A 66 -3.97 -6.41 5.01
N ALA A 67 -5.08 -6.44 4.27
CA ALA A 67 -5.94 -5.27 4.12
C ALA A 67 -6.90 -5.21 5.32
N PHE A 68 -7.28 -4.00 5.73
CA PHE A 68 -8.21 -3.79 6.84
C PHE A 68 -9.44 -3.00 6.42
N THR A 69 -10.62 -3.46 6.81
CA THR A 69 -11.82 -2.61 6.84
C THR A 69 -11.79 -1.78 8.12
N PHE A 70 -11.51 -0.48 7.97
CA PHE A 70 -11.38 0.47 9.07
C PHE A 70 -12.67 1.25 9.31
N SER A 71 -13.11 1.35 10.57
CA SER A 71 -14.23 2.23 10.97
C SER A 71 -14.11 2.67 12.44
N ILE A 72 -14.93 3.65 12.83
CA ILE A 72 -15.04 4.11 14.22
C ILE A 72 -16.52 4.15 14.60
N ASP A 73 -16.90 3.44 15.67
CA ASP A 73 -18.29 3.32 16.07
C ASP A 73 -18.95 4.69 16.28
N ASN A 74 -20.14 4.87 15.69
CA ASN A 74 -20.95 6.10 15.75
C ASN A 74 -20.25 7.36 15.20
N HIS A 75 -19.21 7.23 14.38
CA HIS A 75 -18.55 8.35 13.72
C HIS A 75 -18.47 8.15 12.22
N THR A 76 -18.76 9.20 11.46
CA THR A 76 -18.27 9.34 10.10
C THR A 76 -16.86 9.92 10.10
N MET A 77 -16.17 9.77 8.97
CA MET A 77 -14.82 10.26 8.73
C MET A 77 -14.80 10.95 7.38
N THR A 78 -14.16 12.12 7.27
CA THR A 78 -13.98 12.77 5.98
C THR A 78 -12.58 12.50 5.46
N VAL A 79 -12.44 11.72 4.39
CA VAL A 79 -11.16 11.51 3.70
C VAL A 79 -10.76 12.81 3.02
N ILE A 80 -9.50 13.22 3.19
CA ILE A 80 -8.94 14.46 2.62
C ILE A 80 -7.57 14.26 1.97
N GLU A 81 -6.97 13.08 2.14
CA GLU A 81 -5.66 12.72 1.56
C GLU A 81 -5.62 11.21 1.34
N THR A 82 -5.03 10.78 0.23
CA THR A 82 -4.77 9.38 -0.14
C THR A 82 -3.32 9.29 -0.57
N ASP A 83 -2.51 8.48 0.10
CA ASP A 83 -1.11 8.22 -0.24
C ASP A 83 -0.29 9.51 -0.52
N ALA A 84 -0.39 10.49 0.38
CA ALA A 84 0.26 11.82 0.27
C ALA A 84 -0.28 12.75 -0.83
N VAL A 85 -1.38 12.39 -1.50
CA VAL A 85 -2.09 13.27 -2.44
C VAL A 85 -3.36 13.81 -1.78
N GLU A 86 -3.49 15.13 -1.71
CA GLU A 86 -4.70 15.78 -1.21
C GLU A 86 -5.87 15.55 -2.17
N ASN A 87 -7.05 15.23 -1.64
CA ASN A 87 -8.27 15.01 -2.40
C ASN A 87 -9.42 15.91 -1.93
N GLU A 88 -10.41 16.06 -2.80
CA GLU A 88 -11.67 16.69 -2.44
C GLU A 88 -12.31 15.92 -1.27
N PRO A 89 -12.78 16.61 -0.22
CA PRO A 89 -13.29 15.94 0.98
C PRO A 89 -14.48 15.02 0.67
N ILE A 90 -14.35 13.73 1.01
CA ILE A 90 -15.43 12.74 0.90
C ILE A 90 -15.75 12.14 2.28
N GLU A 91 -17.01 12.22 2.69
CA GLU A 91 -17.46 11.63 3.96
C GLU A 91 -17.80 10.15 3.76
N VAL A 92 -17.27 9.30 4.64
CA VAL A 92 -17.45 7.84 4.67
C VAL A 92 -17.66 7.37 6.11
N ASP A 93 -18.26 6.20 6.30
CA ASP A 93 -18.35 5.54 7.61
C ASP A 93 -17.34 4.39 7.77
N SER A 94 -16.78 3.91 6.65
CA SER A 94 -15.73 2.91 6.62
C SER A 94 -14.87 3.03 5.37
N LEU A 95 -13.69 2.42 5.38
CA LEU A 95 -12.84 2.27 4.19
C LEU A 95 -12.04 0.99 4.28
N VAL A 96 -11.69 0.41 3.12
CA VAL A 96 -10.67 -0.63 3.05
C VAL A 96 -9.31 0.03 2.82
N ILE A 97 -8.32 -0.34 3.62
CA ILE A 97 -6.94 0.14 3.48
C ILE A 97 -6.00 -1.05 3.28
N TYR A 98 -5.37 -1.11 2.12
CA TYR A 98 -4.45 -2.20 1.76
C TYR A 98 -3.03 -1.94 2.28
N ALA A 99 -2.20 -2.99 2.34
CA ALA A 99 -0.80 -2.90 2.78
C ALA A 99 -0.06 -1.78 2.05
N GLY A 100 0.60 -0.88 2.80
CA GLY A 100 1.34 0.26 2.27
C GLY A 100 0.51 1.52 1.99
N GLN A 101 -0.83 1.45 2.00
CA GLN A 101 -1.69 2.63 1.79
C GLN A 101 -1.79 3.53 3.04
N ARG A 102 -2.14 4.79 2.80
CA ARG A 102 -2.36 5.83 3.81
C ARG A 102 -3.58 6.68 3.45
N TYR A 103 -4.31 7.10 4.48
CA TYR A 103 -5.36 8.11 4.34
C TYR A 103 -5.26 9.15 5.46
N SER A 104 -5.44 10.44 5.15
CA SER A 104 -5.80 11.42 6.18
C SER A 104 -7.31 11.53 6.29
N LEU A 105 -7.82 11.40 7.51
CA LEU A 105 -9.24 11.42 7.84
C LEU A 105 -9.52 12.57 8.81
N VAL A 106 -10.52 13.39 8.53
CA VAL A 106 -11.05 14.33 9.51
C VAL A 106 -12.10 13.61 10.35
N LEU A 107 -11.80 13.40 11.63
CA LEU A 107 -12.76 12.94 12.63
C LEU A 107 -13.31 14.14 13.38
N ASN A 108 -14.62 14.29 13.40
CA ASN A 108 -15.30 15.26 14.27
C ASN A 108 -15.71 14.58 15.58
N ALA A 109 -15.13 15.00 16.70
CA ALA A 109 -15.47 14.45 18.02
C ALA A 109 -16.80 15.04 18.53
N ASN A 110 -17.88 14.80 17.81
CA ASN A 110 -19.20 15.41 18.04
C ASN A 110 -20.19 14.50 18.78
N GLN A 111 -19.78 13.28 19.14
CA GLN A 111 -20.64 12.34 19.85
C GLN A 111 -20.67 12.64 21.35
N THR A 112 -21.56 11.97 22.08
CA THR A 112 -21.63 12.00 23.54
C THR A 112 -20.29 11.60 24.14
N VAL A 113 -19.89 12.20 25.27
CA VAL A 113 -18.67 11.80 25.98
C VAL A 113 -18.78 10.33 26.40
N GLY A 114 -17.89 9.50 25.86
CA GLY A 114 -17.86 8.06 26.10
C GLY A 114 -16.64 7.40 25.47
N ASN A 115 -16.64 6.06 25.47
CA ASN A 115 -15.66 5.22 24.79
C ASN A 115 -16.34 4.61 23.56
N TYR A 116 -15.63 4.58 22.43
CA TYR A 116 -16.09 4.04 21.15
C TYR A 116 -15.04 3.08 20.58
N TRP A 117 -15.46 1.99 19.93
CA TRP A 117 -14.52 1.10 19.27
C TRP A 117 -13.96 1.75 18.00
N ILE A 118 -12.64 1.70 17.87
CA ILE A 118 -11.94 1.81 16.59
C ILE A 118 -11.78 0.37 16.10
N ARG A 119 -12.21 0.09 14.87
CA ARG A 119 -12.25 -1.25 14.29
C ARG A 119 -11.34 -1.32 13.07
N ALA A 120 -10.58 -2.40 12.95
CA ALA A 120 -9.75 -2.71 11.80
C ALA A 120 -9.86 -4.20 11.49
N ASP A 121 -10.89 -4.60 10.76
CA ASP A 121 -11.16 -6.01 10.44
C ASP A 121 -10.25 -6.49 9.31
N PRO A 122 -9.37 -7.47 9.51
CA PRO A 122 -8.46 -7.93 8.47
C PRO A 122 -9.18 -8.82 7.45
N ASN A 123 -8.66 -8.91 6.23
CA ASN A 123 -9.07 -9.90 5.23
C ASN A 123 -8.29 -11.23 5.33
N SER A 124 -7.33 -11.34 6.26
CA SER A 124 -6.56 -12.55 6.56
C SER A 124 -6.40 -12.74 8.07
N GLY A 125 -6.37 -14.00 8.54
CA GLY A 125 -6.30 -14.32 9.97
C GLY A 125 -7.66 -14.42 10.65
N THR A 126 -7.74 -14.04 11.94
CA THR A 126 -9.02 -14.08 12.68
C THR A 126 -9.81 -12.80 12.47
N GLU A 127 -10.93 -12.92 11.75
CA GLU A 127 -11.88 -11.82 11.48
C GLU A 127 -12.83 -11.53 12.66
N GLY A 128 -13.46 -10.37 12.62
CA GLY A 128 -14.45 -9.90 13.59
C GLY A 128 -13.83 -9.28 14.85
N PHE A 129 -14.64 -9.13 15.89
CA PHE A 129 -14.28 -8.30 17.06
C PHE A 129 -14.53 -8.98 18.42
N THR A 130 -14.73 -10.30 18.42
CA THR A 130 -14.99 -11.05 19.64
C THR A 130 -13.83 -10.86 20.63
N ASN A 131 -14.15 -10.55 21.90
CA ASN A 131 -13.17 -10.26 22.96
C ASN A 131 -12.26 -9.03 22.70
N GLY A 132 -12.62 -8.16 21.74
CA GLY A 132 -11.86 -6.95 21.44
C GLY A 132 -10.59 -7.19 20.62
N ILE A 133 -10.49 -8.31 19.90
CA ILE A 133 -9.52 -8.43 18.80
C ILE A 133 -9.82 -7.37 17.74
N ASN A 134 -8.83 -7.04 16.90
CA ASN A 134 -9.01 -6.12 15.77
C ASN A 134 -9.56 -4.74 16.16
N SER A 135 -9.31 -4.32 17.41
CA SER A 135 -9.97 -3.18 18.03
C SER A 135 -9.01 -2.28 18.83
N ALA A 136 -9.35 -1.00 18.91
CA ALA A 136 -8.76 -0.01 19.82
C ALA A 136 -9.86 0.90 20.38
N ILE A 137 -9.51 1.80 21.30
CA ILE A 137 -10.47 2.65 22.00
C ILE A 137 -10.32 4.10 21.56
N LEU A 138 -11.38 4.69 21.01
CA LEU A 138 -11.52 6.13 20.92
C LEU A 138 -12.16 6.64 22.22
N ARG A 139 -11.38 7.37 23.04
CA ARG A 139 -11.80 7.84 24.36
C ARG A 139 -12.00 9.35 24.38
N TYR A 140 -13.22 9.78 24.70
CA TYR A 140 -13.50 11.19 24.94
C TYR A 140 -12.95 11.63 26.30
N THR A 141 -12.44 12.87 26.37
CA THR A 141 -11.99 13.49 27.61
C THR A 141 -13.16 13.57 28.60
N GLY A 142 -13.02 12.91 29.76
CA GLY A 142 -14.06 12.82 30.79
C GLY A 142 -14.84 11.50 30.78
N ALA A 143 -14.61 10.60 29.81
CA ALA A 143 -15.11 9.23 29.85
C ALA A 143 -14.31 8.37 30.84
N ASP A 144 -14.95 7.33 31.38
CA ASP A 144 -14.31 6.36 32.28
C ASP A 144 -13.20 5.57 31.56
N ASP A 145 -12.20 5.12 32.32
CA ASP A 145 -11.19 4.18 31.84
C ASP A 145 -11.78 2.76 31.75
N ALA A 146 -12.54 2.53 30.69
CA ALA A 146 -13.23 1.29 30.42
C ALA A 146 -13.24 0.97 28.92
N GLU A 147 -13.54 -0.28 28.59
CA GLU A 147 -13.82 -0.69 27.22
C GLU A 147 -15.14 -0.07 26.72
N PRO A 148 -15.25 0.27 25.42
CA PRO A 148 -16.51 0.67 24.81
C PRO A 148 -17.59 -0.42 24.93
N PRO A 149 -18.88 -0.06 25.01
CA PRO A 149 -19.96 -1.03 24.94
C PRO A 149 -19.98 -1.72 23.57
N THR A 150 -20.29 -3.01 23.54
CA THR A 150 -20.52 -3.73 22.28
C THR A 150 -21.86 -3.29 21.68
N LEU A 151 -21.81 -2.74 20.47
CA LEU A 151 -22.98 -2.32 19.69
C LEU A 151 -22.94 -3.00 18.33
N ASP A 152 -24.12 -3.34 17.80
CA ASP A 152 -24.26 -3.77 16.40
C ASP A 152 -24.28 -2.51 15.52
N ILE A 153 -23.14 -2.19 14.90
CA ILE A 153 -23.00 -1.07 13.97
C ILE A 153 -22.98 -1.61 12.54
N THR A 154 -23.83 -1.04 11.68
CA THR A 154 -23.80 -1.31 10.23
C THR A 154 -23.23 -0.09 9.52
N ASN A 155 -22.08 -0.27 8.87
CA ASN A 155 -21.53 0.70 7.94
C ASN A 155 -22.26 0.58 6.59
N THR A 156 -22.62 1.71 6.00
CA THR A 156 -23.45 1.79 4.78
C THR A 156 -22.82 2.66 3.69
N ASN A 157 -21.77 3.41 4.02
CA ASN A 157 -21.09 4.34 3.14
C ASN A 157 -19.57 4.08 3.18
N GLN A 158 -19.18 2.91 2.68
CA GLN A 158 -17.78 2.53 2.53
C GLN A 158 -17.15 3.34 1.38
N LEU A 159 -15.91 3.79 1.58
CA LEU A 159 -15.13 4.47 0.55
C LEU A 159 -15.02 3.62 -0.72
N ASN A 160 -15.42 4.20 -1.86
CA ASN A 160 -15.08 3.70 -3.18
C ASN A 160 -13.95 4.56 -3.75
N GLU A 161 -12.85 3.91 -4.17
CA GLU A 161 -11.69 4.62 -4.75
C GLU A 161 -12.06 5.44 -5.99
N SER A 162 -13.04 4.99 -6.77
CA SER A 162 -13.50 5.68 -7.98
C SER A 162 -14.16 7.04 -7.69
N ASP A 163 -14.60 7.28 -6.46
CA ASP A 163 -15.22 8.54 -6.04
C ASP A 163 -14.18 9.59 -5.60
N LEU A 164 -12.91 9.19 -5.46
CA LEU A 164 -11.83 10.09 -5.05
C LEU A 164 -11.39 10.98 -6.22
N VAL A 165 -11.35 12.28 -5.98
CA VAL A 165 -10.89 13.30 -6.92
C VAL A 165 -9.74 14.08 -6.28
N PRO A 166 -8.57 14.22 -6.94
CA PRO A 166 -7.47 14.99 -6.37
C PRO A 166 -7.85 16.46 -6.24
N LEU A 167 -7.40 17.13 -5.18
CA LEU A 167 -7.78 18.51 -4.86
C LEU A 167 -7.32 19.53 -5.92
N ASP A 168 -6.21 19.25 -6.60
CA ASP A 168 -5.73 20.06 -7.72
C ASP A 168 -6.43 19.74 -9.05
N ASN A 169 -7.33 18.75 -9.05
CA ASN A 169 -8.15 18.32 -10.18
C ASN A 169 -7.31 18.04 -11.45
N GLN A 170 -6.12 17.46 -11.26
CA GLN A 170 -5.22 17.13 -12.37
C GLN A 170 -5.75 15.95 -13.20
N ALA A 171 -5.74 16.10 -14.52
CA ALA A 171 -6.03 15.02 -15.46
C ALA A 171 -4.92 13.97 -15.51
N ALA A 172 -5.26 12.77 -15.95
CA ALA A 172 -4.28 11.72 -16.19
C ALA A 172 -3.29 12.12 -17.31
N PRO A 173 -2.04 11.66 -17.27
CA PRO A 173 -1.10 11.83 -18.38
C PRO A 173 -1.61 11.18 -19.69
N GLY A 174 -1.26 11.78 -20.83
CA GLY A 174 -1.62 11.29 -22.16
C GLY A 174 -3.01 11.74 -22.66
N ASP A 175 -3.43 11.18 -23.79
CA ASP A 175 -4.75 11.42 -24.37
C ASP A 175 -5.84 10.66 -23.58
N PRO A 176 -7.08 11.19 -23.47
CA PRO A 176 -8.14 10.65 -22.63
C PRO A 176 -8.87 9.44 -23.26
N VAL A 177 -8.10 8.46 -23.73
CA VAL A 177 -8.55 7.19 -24.31
C VAL A 177 -7.58 6.09 -23.90
N VAL A 178 -8.07 4.86 -23.71
CA VAL A 178 -7.21 3.68 -23.40
C VAL A 178 -6.12 3.53 -24.46
N GLY A 179 -4.88 3.31 -24.04
CA GLY A 179 -3.72 3.26 -24.93
C GLY A 179 -3.28 4.61 -25.52
N GLY A 180 -3.90 5.73 -25.12
CA GLY A 180 -3.55 7.10 -25.51
C GLY A 180 -2.29 7.62 -24.83
N VAL A 181 -1.22 6.82 -24.77
CA VAL A 181 0.05 7.13 -24.12
C VAL A 181 1.22 6.73 -25.02
N ASP A 182 2.43 7.16 -24.68
CA ASP A 182 3.64 6.81 -25.42
C ASP A 182 4.00 5.32 -25.24
N VAL A 183 3.79 4.77 -24.05
CA VAL A 183 4.03 3.36 -23.72
C VAL A 183 2.86 2.77 -22.96
N ALA A 184 2.10 1.88 -23.61
CA ALA A 184 1.06 1.08 -22.96
C ALA A 184 1.55 -0.36 -22.79
N MET A 185 1.37 -0.93 -21.60
CA MET A 185 1.70 -2.32 -21.33
C MET A 185 0.65 -2.99 -20.43
N PHE A 186 0.54 -4.30 -20.62
CA PHE A 186 -0.23 -5.18 -19.75
C PHE A 186 0.76 -6.02 -18.94
N LEU A 187 0.52 -6.11 -17.64
CA LEU A 187 1.28 -6.93 -16.71
C LEU A 187 0.46 -8.19 -16.41
N ASP A 188 0.85 -9.29 -17.03
CA ASP A 188 0.23 -10.59 -16.85
C ASP A 188 0.77 -11.26 -15.59
N TYR A 189 -0.05 -11.33 -14.55
CA TYR A 189 0.32 -11.98 -13.30
C TYR A 189 -0.08 -13.45 -13.30
N ALA A 190 0.86 -14.31 -12.92
CA ALA A 190 0.60 -15.73 -12.75
C ALA A 190 1.31 -16.28 -11.50
N PHE A 191 0.77 -17.37 -10.97
CA PHE A 191 1.36 -18.14 -9.88
C PHE A 191 1.63 -19.56 -10.37
N THR A 192 2.87 -20.03 -10.23
CA THR A 192 3.32 -21.29 -10.80
C THR A 192 3.13 -22.47 -9.84
N SER A 193 3.35 -23.69 -10.34
CA SER A 193 3.36 -24.90 -9.50
C SER A 193 4.49 -24.92 -8.46
N ASP A 194 5.53 -24.11 -8.68
CA ASP A 194 6.69 -24.01 -7.78
C ASP A 194 6.48 -22.98 -6.66
N ALA A 195 5.23 -22.51 -6.51
CA ALA A 195 4.80 -21.52 -5.50
C ALA A 195 5.46 -20.14 -5.63
N VAL A 196 5.83 -19.76 -6.85
CA VAL A 196 6.39 -18.44 -7.17
C VAL A 196 5.42 -17.63 -8.03
N PHE A 197 5.43 -16.32 -7.80
CA PHE A 197 4.75 -15.35 -8.63
C PHE A 197 5.61 -14.99 -9.83
N THR A 198 4.94 -14.70 -10.94
CA THR A 198 5.58 -14.23 -12.16
C THR A 198 4.83 -13.04 -12.72
N VAL A 199 5.57 -12.11 -13.31
CA VAL A 199 5.03 -11.02 -14.11
C VAL A 199 5.50 -11.24 -15.54
N ASN A 200 4.56 -11.32 -16.47
CA ASN A 200 4.82 -11.66 -17.88
C ASN A 200 5.63 -12.96 -18.06
N GLY A 201 5.37 -13.95 -17.19
CA GLY A 201 6.01 -15.26 -17.23
C GLY A 201 7.43 -15.33 -16.64
N VAL A 202 7.90 -14.26 -15.98
CA VAL A 202 9.22 -14.20 -15.34
C VAL A 202 9.08 -14.00 -13.83
N GLU A 203 9.75 -14.82 -13.05
CA GLU A 203 9.92 -14.66 -11.60
C GLU A 203 10.99 -13.59 -11.32
N TYR A 204 10.70 -12.64 -10.44
CA TYR A 204 11.72 -11.72 -9.97
C TYR A 204 12.62 -12.39 -8.93
N VAL A 205 13.92 -12.47 -9.24
CA VAL A 205 14.96 -12.91 -8.31
C VAL A 205 15.93 -11.76 -8.09
N PRO A 206 16.13 -11.28 -6.85
CA PRO A 206 17.06 -10.19 -6.57
C PRO A 206 18.45 -10.46 -7.18
N PRO A 207 19.01 -9.54 -7.99
CA PRO A 207 20.31 -9.74 -8.60
C PRO A 207 21.41 -9.55 -7.56
N THR A 208 22.51 -10.31 -7.66
CA THR A 208 23.67 -10.15 -6.76
C THR A 208 24.24 -8.73 -6.80
N VAL A 209 24.27 -8.12 -7.97
CA VAL A 209 24.66 -6.71 -8.14
C VAL A 209 23.37 -5.88 -8.22
N PRO A 210 23.14 -4.89 -7.34
CA PRO A 210 21.94 -4.06 -7.39
C PRO A 210 21.77 -3.41 -8.77
N VAL A 211 20.53 -3.30 -9.26
CA VAL A 211 20.23 -2.77 -10.60
C VAL A 211 20.88 -1.40 -10.82
N LEU A 212 20.82 -0.50 -9.82
CA LEU A 212 21.48 0.80 -9.89
C LEU A 212 23.01 0.70 -10.05
N LEU A 213 23.67 -0.28 -9.42
CA LEU A 213 25.10 -0.46 -9.57
C LEU A 213 25.47 -1.04 -10.94
N GLN A 214 24.65 -1.93 -11.51
CA GLN A 214 24.85 -2.43 -12.88
C GLN A 214 24.80 -1.26 -13.89
N ILE A 215 23.82 -0.38 -13.71
CA ILE A 215 23.63 0.85 -14.47
C ILE A 215 24.85 1.76 -14.40
N LEU A 216 25.28 2.12 -13.19
CA LEU A 216 26.42 3.02 -12.97
C LEU A 216 27.75 2.39 -13.43
N SER A 217 27.80 1.06 -13.53
CA SER A 217 28.93 0.31 -14.06
C SER A 217 28.92 0.17 -15.60
N GLY A 218 27.91 0.73 -16.28
CA GLY A 218 27.86 0.85 -17.73
C GLY A 218 26.79 0.03 -18.46
N ALA A 219 25.87 -0.63 -17.76
CA ALA A 219 24.70 -1.25 -18.39
C ALA A 219 23.72 -0.16 -18.88
N GLN A 220 23.39 -0.17 -20.18
CA GLN A 220 22.62 0.91 -20.84
C GLN A 220 21.30 0.46 -21.44
N SER A 221 20.96 -0.83 -21.40
CA SER A 221 19.69 -1.36 -21.90
C SER A 221 19.11 -2.43 -20.97
N ALA A 222 17.78 -2.61 -21.00
CA ALA A 222 17.11 -3.71 -20.28
C ALA A 222 17.74 -5.08 -20.56
N ASP A 223 18.12 -5.36 -21.81
CA ASP A 223 18.77 -6.63 -22.19
C ASP A 223 20.13 -6.85 -21.51
N SER A 224 20.78 -5.79 -21.04
CA SER A 224 22.06 -5.84 -20.31
C SER A 224 21.89 -5.82 -18.79
N LEU A 225 20.67 -5.65 -18.29
CA LEU A 225 20.35 -5.59 -16.87
C LEU A 225 19.82 -6.93 -16.35
N LEU A 226 20.16 -7.22 -15.10
CA LEU A 226 19.70 -8.38 -14.35
C LEU A 226 18.71 -7.97 -13.25
N PRO A 227 17.73 -8.83 -12.91
CA PRO A 227 17.48 -10.15 -13.50
C PRO A 227 16.83 -10.05 -14.89
N SER A 228 17.32 -10.88 -15.82
CA SER A 228 16.85 -10.88 -17.21
C SER A 228 15.35 -11.16 -17.27
N GLY A 229 14.60 -10.32 -17.98
CA GLY A 229 13.16 -10.47 -18.16
C GLY A 229 12.30 -9.76 -17.12
N SER A 230 12.84 -9.38 -15.95
CA SER A 230 12.11 -8.59 -14.95
C SER A 230 12.48 -7.10 -14.96
N VAL A 231 13.43 -6.68 -15.82
CA VAL A 231 13.78 -5.26 -15.99
C VAL A 231 13.16 -4.74 -17.28
N ILE A 232 12.33 -3.71 -17.17
CA ILE A 232 11.59 -3.10 -18.28
C ILE A 232 12.10 -1.67 -18.47
N SER A 233 12.70 -1.37 -19.62
CA SER A 233 13.10 0.00 -19.93
C SER A 233 11.89 0.86 -20.31
N VAL A 234 11.81 2.04 -19.72
CA VAL A 234 10.83 3.06 -20.12
C VAL A 234 11.56 4.36 -20.52
N PRO A 235 11.17 4.97 -21.66
CA PRO A 235 11.85 6.15 -22.18
C PRO A 235 11.60 7.36 -21.27
N ARG A 236 12.43 8.38 -21.40
CA ARG A 236 12.31 9.63 -20.63
C ARG A 236 11.13 10.49 -21.09
N ASN A 237 10.52 11.21 -20.14
CA ASN A 237 9.45 12.20 -20.34
C ASN A 237 8.29 11.65 -21.18
N ALA A 238 8.03 10.36 -21.02
CA ALA A 238 7.01 9.62 -21.73
C ALA A 238 5.84 9.35 -20.78
N THR A 239 4.65 9.30 -21.36
CA THR A 239 3.44 8.87 -20.66
C THR A 239 3.36 7.35 -20.72
N VAL A 240 3.15 6.73 -19.56
CA VAL A 240 3.08 5.27 -19.41
C VAL A 240 1.69 4.88 -18.91
N GLU A 241 1.12 3.82 -19.49
CA GLU A 241 -0.11 3.17 -19.03
C GLU A 241 0.20 1.71 -18.66
N LEU A 242 -0.09 1.35 -17.42
CA LEU A 242 0.01 -0.02 -16.93
C LEU A 242 -1.38 -0.55 -16.62
N SER A 243 -1.77 -1.63 -17.28
CA SER A 243 -2.94 -2.43 -16.92
C SER A 243 -2.48 -3.78 -16.36
N MET A 244 -3.26 -4.39 -15.48
CA MET A 244 -2.80 -5.54 -14.72
C MET A 244 -3.90 -6.57 -14.45
N THR A 245 -3.48 -7.83 -14.35
CA THR A 245 -4.36 -8.95 -13.96
C THR A 245 -4.92 -8.76 -12.55
N GLY A 246 -6.25 -8.74 -12.40
CA GLY A 246 -6.93 -8.76 -11.11
C GLY A 246 -7.23 -10.18 -10.60
N GLY A 247 -7.41 -10.32 -9.29
CA GLY A 247 -7.93 -11.54 -8.65
C GLY A 247 -7.07 -12.80 -8.76
N LEU A 248 -5.76 -12.67 -8.98
CA LEU A 248 -4.87 -13.82 -9.00
C LEU A 248 -5.00 -14.59 -7.67
N LEU A 249 -5.18 -15.92 -7.76
CA LEU A 249 -5.48 -16.80 -6.62
C LEU A 249 -6.77 -16.45 -5.84
N GLY A 250 -7.67 -15.64 -6.42
CA GLY A 250 -8.85 -15.13 -5.74
C GLY A 250 -8.53 -14.06 -4.70
N LEU A 251 -7.35 -13.45 -4.76
CA LEU A 251 -6.87 -12.42 -3.84
C LEU A 251 -6.78 -11.05 -4.54
N GLU A 252 -6.89 -10.00 -3.75
CA GLU A 252 -6.63 -8.63 -4.17
C GLU A 252 -5.17 -8.29 -3.84
N HIS A 253 -4.40 -7.89 -4.85
CA HIS A 253 -2.99 -7.58 -4.68
C HIS A 253 -2.75 -6.06 -4.67
N PRO A 254 -2.32 -5.45 -3.55
CA PRO A 254 -1.89 -4.07 -3.55
C PRO A 254 -0.57 -3.93 -4.30
N MET A 255 -0.58 -3.22 -5.42
CA MET A 255 0.59 -2.97 -6.26
C MET A 255 1.17 -1.59 -5.97
N HIS A 256 2.48 -1.53 -5.75
CA HIS A 256 3.21 -0.32 -5.39
C HIS A 256 4.27 0.02 -6.43
N LEU A 257 4.36 1.30 -6.81
CA LEU A 257 5.40 1.83 -7.69
C LEU A 257 6.32 2.77 -6.90
N HIS A 258 7.62 2.46 -6.89
CA HIS A 258 8.62 3.36 -6.31
C HIS A 258 8.87 4.57 -7.22
N GLY A 259 9.35 5.67 -6.64
CA GLY A 259 9.79 6.86 -7.38
C GLY A 259 8.67 7.72 -7.97
N HIS A 260 7.41 7.28 -7.90
CA HIS A 260 6.27 7.91 -8.57
C HIS A 260 5.01 7.92 -7.72
N THR A 261 4.17 8.93 -7.95
CA THR A 261 2.72 8.80 -7.81
C THR A 261 2.13 8.55 -9.19
N PHE A 262 1.03 7.79 -9.29
CA PHE A 262 0.34 7.49 -10.53
C PHE A 262 -1.16 7.82 -10.44
N SER A 263 -1.76 8.19 -11.56
CA SER A 263 -3.21 8.34 -11.74
C SER A 263 -3.87 6.97 -11.86
N VAL A 264 -4.86 6.67 -11.01
CA VAL A 264 -5.67 5.44 -11.12
C VAL A 264 -6.80 5.69 -12.11
N VAL A 265 -6.52 5.50 -13.41
CA VAL A 265 -7.49 5.78 -14.48
C VAL A 265 -8.63 4.76 -14.53
N ARG A 266 -8.45 3.59 -13.93
CA ARG A 266 -9.52 2.62 -13.66
C ARG A 266 -9.22 1.88 -12.36
N ALA A 267 -10.01 2.14 -11.33
CA ALA A 267 -9.91 1.49 -10.02
C ALA A 267 -10.55 0.09 -10.03
N ALA A 268 -10.26 -0.71 -9.00
CA ALA A 268 -10.95 -1.97 -8.77
C ALA A 268 -12.45 -1.75 -8.56
N GLY A 269 -13.29 -2.65 -9.08
CA GLY A 269 -14.74 -2.51 -9.11
C GLY A 269 -15.30 -1.48 -10.10
N ALA A 270 -14.45 -0.72 -10.80
CA ALA A 270 -14.88 0.31 -11.75
C ALA A 270 -15.12 -0.26 -13.16
N SER A 271 -16.26 0.10 -13.76
CA SER A 271 -16.57 -0.23 -15.16
C SER A 271 -15.96 0.75 -16.16
N ASP A 272 -15.83 2.02 -15.78
CA ASP A 272 -15.43 3.11 -16.66
C ASP A 272 -14.03 3.65 -16.33
N TYR A 273 -13.40 4.25 -17.34
CA TYR A 273 -12.13 4.95 -17.17
C TYR A 273 -12.37 6.42 -16.82
N ASN A 274 -11.63 6.92 -15.83
CA ASN A 274 -11.55 8.34 -15.51
C ASN A 274 -10.19 8.90 -15.96
N PHE A 275 -10.17 9.67 -17.06
CA PHE A 275 -8.98 10.41 -17.50
C PHE A 275 -9.03 11.90 -17.11
N VAL A 276 -10.17 12.38 -16.60
CA VAL A 276 -10.41 13.80 -16.34
C VAL A 276 -9.78 14.24 -15.03
N ASN A 277 -9.97 13.45 -13.97
CA ASN A 277 -9.50 13.75 -12.63
C ASN A 277 -9.40 12.50 -11.74
N PRO A 278 -8.77 11.40 -12.21
CA PRO A 278 -8.57 10.23 -11.36
C PRO A 278 -7.70 10.57 -10.15
N ILE A 279 -7.99 9.95 -9.01
CA ILE A 279 -7.11 10.04 -7.85
C ILE A 279 -5.68 9.64 -8.23
N ARG A 280 -4.70 10.33 -7.65
CA ARG A 280 -3.29 9.94 -7.71
C ARG A 280 -2.88 9.31 -6.40
N ARG A 281 -2.07 8.26 -6.47
CA ARG A 281 -1.57 7.52 -5.32
C ARG A 281 -0.31 6.73 -5.68
N ASP A 282 0.24 5.96 -4.74
CA ASP A 282 1.42 5.13 -4.98
C ASP A 282 1.22 3.63 -4.68
N VAL A 283 0.10 3.23 -4.05
CA VAL A 283 -0.30 1.84 -3.87
C VAL A 283 -1.76 1.62 -4.28
N VAL A 284 -2.05 0.74 -5.24
CA VAL A 284 -3.42 0.46 -5.71
C VAL A 284 -3.75 -1.02 -5.61
N SER A 285 -4.97 -1.39 -5.22
CA SER A 285 -5.41 -2.79 -5.31
C SER A 285 -5.59 -3.17 -6.78
N ALA A 286 -5.08 -4.33 -7.18
CA ALA A 286 -5.31 -4.90 -8.51
C ALA A 286 -6.75 -5.44 -8.68
N GLY A 287 -7.55 -5.46 -7.61
CA GLY A 287 -8.95 -5.89 -7.63
C GLY A 287 -9.14 -7.39 -7.77
N ASP A 288 -10.37 -7.78 -8.14
CA ASP A 288 -10.77 -9.19 -8.28
C ASP A 288 -10.61 -9.71 -9.72
N SER A 289 -11.03 -10.95 -9.98
CA SER A 289 -10.84 -11.60 -11.29
C SER A 289 -11.59 -10.95 -12.47
N THR A 290 -12.48 -10.01 -12.18
CA THR A 290 -13.23 -9.23 -13.17
C THR A 290 -12.61 -7.87 -13.44
N ASP A 291 -11.66 -7.46 -12.60
CA ASP A 291 -11.00 -6.18 -12.69
C ASP A 291 -9.84 -6.19 -13.70
N ASN A 292 -9.59 -5.01 -14.24
CA ASN A 292 -8.41 -4.70 -15.04
C ASN A 292 -7.97 -3.29 -14.66
N VAL A 293 -7.44 -3.20 -13.43
CA VAL A 293 -6.99 -1.94 -12.86
C VAL A 293 -5.93 -1.33 -13.75
N THR A 294 -6.06 -0.04 -14.01
CA THR A 294 -5.17 0.68 -14.92
C THR A 294 -4.66 1.95 -14.29
N ILE A 295 -3.35 2.15 -14.35
CA ILE A 295 -2.67 3.33 -13.83
C ILE A 295 -1.88 4.06 -14.92
N ARG A 296 -1.69 5.36 -14.75
CA ARG A 296 -0.82 6.18 -15.62
C ARG A 296 0.14 7.05 -14.84
N PHE A 297 1.34 7.22 -15.37
CA PHE A 297 2.35 8.14 -14.83
C PHE A 297 3.23 8.68 -15.97
N THR A 298 4.06 9.68 -15.63
CA THR A 298 5.05 10.24 -16.55
C THR A 298 6.43 9.84 -16.07
N THR A 299 7.32 9.45 -16.96
CA THR A 299 8.71 9.12 -16.65
C THR A 299 9.58 10.37 -16.51
N ASP A 300 9.43 11.09 -15.41
CA ASP A 300 10.16 12.32 -15.09
C ASP A 300 11.24 12.16 -14.00
N ASN A 301 11.55 10.93 -13.59
CA ASN A 301 12.45 10.59 -12.49
C ASN A 301 13.46 9.48 -12.89
N PRO A 302 14.63 9.82 -13.47
CA PRO A 302 15.61 8.84 -13.92
C PRO A 302 16.13 7.91 -12.81
N GLY A 303 15.92 6.61 -12.96
CA GLY A 303 16.45 5.59 -12.04
C GLY A 303 15.81 4.21 -12.24
N PRO A 304 16.32 3.17 -11.56
CA PRO A 304 15.65 1.88 -11.46
C PRO A 304 14.59 1.90 -10.34
N TRP A 305 13.31 1.77 -10.70
CA TRP A 305 12.19 1.80 -9.77
C TRP A 305 11.46 0.46 -9.75
N ILE A 306 11.37 -0.16 -8.59
CA ILE A 306 10.64 -1.42 -8.45
C ILE A 306 9.13 -1.18 -8.46
N PHE A 307 8.41 -2.05 -9.17
CA PHE A 307 6.96 -2.17 -9.15
C PHE A 307 6.59 -3.57 -8.68
N HIS A 308 5.89 -3.68 -7.56
CA HIS A 308 5.70 -4.98 -6.90
C HIS A 308 4.40 -5.06 -6.11
N CYS A 309 3.97 -6.29 -5.80
CA CYS A 309 2.95 -6.50 -4.79
C CYS A 309 3.51 -6.09 -3.42
N HIS A 310 2.78 -5.28 -2.67
CA HIS A 310 3.16 -4.81 -1.34
C HIS A 310 2.74 -5.80 -0.23
N ILE A 311 2.22 -6.97 -0.60
CA ILE A 311 2.21 -8.12 0.29
C ILE A 311 3.64 -8.70 0.28
N ASP A 312 4.33 -8.59 1.40
CA ASP A 312 5.78 -8.85 1.51
C ASP A 312 6.12 -10.32 1.24
N TRP A 313 5.23 -11.25 1.63
CA TRP A 313 5.34 -12.66 1.27
C TRP A 313 5.30 -12.88 -0.25
N HIS A 314 4.53 -12.07 -0.98
CA HIS A 314 4.42 -12.19 -2.43
C HIS A 314 5.62 -11.57 -3.14
N LEU A 315 6.14 -10.44 -2.64
CA LEU A 315 7.38 -9.85 -3.12
C LEU A 315 8.55 -10.83 -2.97
N GLU A 316 8.71 -11.44 -1.79
CA GLU A 316 9.76 -12.45 -1.52
C GLU A 316 9.66 -13.64 -2.47
N ASN A 317 8.45 -14.01 -2.89
CA ASN A 317 8.21 -15.10 -3.84
C ASN A 317 8.06 -14.60 -5.30
N GLY A 318 8.69 -13.47 -5.64
CA GLY A 318 8.95 -13.06 -7.03
C GLY A 318 7.93 -12.13 -7.66
N PHE A 319 6.96 -11.59 -6.91
CA PHE A 319 5.90 -10.73 -7.46
C PHE A 319 6.36 -9.28 -7.69
N ALA A 320 7.34 -9.09 -8.57
CA ALA A 320 7.92 -7.78 -8.87
C ALA A 320 8.45 -7.67 -10.30
N VAL A 321 8.63 -6.42 -10.74
CA VAL A 321 9.45 -6.01 -11.89
C VAL A 321 10.18 -4.72 -11.55
N VAL A 322 11.20 -4.36 -12.33
CA VAL A 322 11.94 -3.12 -12.19
C VAL A 322 11.80 -2.29 -13.46
N PHE A 323 11.31 -1.07 -13.34
CA PHE A 323 11.33 -0.08 -14.40
C PHE A 323 12.70 0.61 -14.43
N ALA A 324 13.45 0.39 -15.51
CA ALA A 324 14.68 1.09 -15.82
C ALA A 324 14.33 2.39 -16.57
N GLU A 325 14.10 3.46 -15.83
CA GLU A 325 13.62 4.72 -16.37
C GLU A 325 14.76 5.64 -16.82
N SER A 326 14.72 6.09 -18.09
CA SER A 326 15.67 7.07 -18.64
C SER A 326 17.14 6.62 -18.60
N THR A 327 17.42 5.43 -19.14
CA THR A 327 18.75 4.76 -19.09
C THR A 327 19.92 5.62 -19.55
N ASP A 328 19.69 6.50 -20.52
CA ASP A 328 20.74 7.23 -21.22
C ASP A 328 21.32 8.43 -20.42
N GLU A 329 20.69 8.81 -19.30
CA GLU A 329 21.07 10.02 -18.54
C GLU A 329 21.50 9.78 -17.09
N TRP A 330 21.48 8.53 -16.62
CA TRP A 330 21.75 8.19 -15.22
C TRP A 330 23.07 8.69 -14.67
N ASN A 331 24.15 8.64 -15.48
CA ASN A 331 25.48 9.11 -15.08
C ASN A 331 25.54 10.62 -14.80
N SER A 332 24.53 11.39 -15.22
CA SER A 332 24.47 12.84 -15.00
C SER A 332 23.57 13.25 -13.83
N THR A 333 22.68 12.37 -13.38
CA THR A 333 21.67 12.67 -12.36
C THR A 333 21.91 11.95 -11.03
N ILE A 334 22.56 10.79 -11.04
CA ILE A 334 22.78 9.98 -9.84
C ILE A 334 24.27 10.01 -9.49
N ILE A 335 24.61 10.65 -8.37
CA ILE A 335 25.98 10.73 -7.84
C ILE A 335 25.98 10.02 -6.49
N PRO A 336 26.38 8.73 -6.43
CA PRO A 336 26.48 8.02 -5.17
C PRO A 336 27.48 8.67 -4.22
N THR A 337 27.29 8.41 -2.93
CA THR A 337 28.27 8.78 -1.90
C THR A 337 29.26 7.64 -1.69
N ASP A 338 30.44 7.95 -1.16
CA ASP A 338 31.41 6.92 -0.73
C ASP A 338 30.77 5.88 0.21
N GLN A 339 29.78 6.27 1.03
CA GLN A 339 29.07 5.33 1.90
C GLN A 339 28.25 4.32 1.09
N TRP A 340 27.56 4.78 0.05
CA TRP A 340 26.81 3.91 -0.85
C TRP A 340 27.74 2.98 -1.64
N ASP A 341 28.85 3.51 -2.17
CA ASP A 341 29.85 2.73 -2.92
C ASP A 341 30.45 1.58 -2.10
N ASN A 342 30.52 1.76 -0.77
CA ASN A 342 31.06 0.76 0.14
C ASN A 342 30.02 -0.28 0.63
N LEU A 343 28.73 -0.16 0.30
CA LEU A 343 27.70 -1.10 0.75
C LEU A 343 27.92 -2.51 0.19
N CYS A 344 28.06 -2.66 -1.13
CA CYS A 344 28.23 -3.99 -1.75
C CYS A 344 29.53 -4.67 -1.28
N PRO A 345 30.72 -4.02 -1.32
CA PRO A 345 31.93 -4.64 -0.80
C PRO A 345 31.84 -5.05 0.68
N THR A 346 31.15 -4.26 1.51
CA THR A 346 30.95 -4.59 2.92
C THR A 346 30.04 -5.82 3.07
N TYR A 347 28.89 -5.83 2.40
CA TYR A 347 27.94 -6.94 2.42
C TYR A 347 28.55 -8.24 1.89
N ASP A 348 29.24 -8.18 0.75
CA ASP A 348 29.87 -9.35 0.11
C ASP A 348 31.03 -9.94 0.95
N SER A 349 31.54 -9.19 1.92
CA SER A 349 32.59 -9.63 2.85
C SER A 349 32.06 -10.30 4.12
N LEU A 350 30.74 -10.28 4.35
CA LEU A 350 30.13 -10.89 5.52
C LEU A 350 30.23 -12.42 5.49
N SER A 351 30.33 -13.03 6.66
CA SER A 351 30.29 -14.48 6.79
C SER A 351 28.86 -14.99 6.67
N SER A 352 28.67 -16.27 6.35
CA SER A 352 27.33 -16.87 6.29
C SER A 352 26.56 -16.80 7.62
N ASP A 353 27.27 -16.70 8.75
CA ASP A 353 26.67 -16.60 10.09
C ASP A 353 26.14 -15.19 10.38
N ASP A 354 26.55 -14.19 9.59
CA ASP A 354 26.16 -12.79 9.70
C ASP A 354 25.08 -12.36 8.67
N LEU A 355 24.57 -13.29 7.85
CA LEU A 355 23.56 -13.08 6.79
C LEU A 355 22.11 -13.44 7.19
#